data_AF-A0A922VUP2-F1
#
_entry.id   AF-A0A922VUP2-F1
#
_cell.length_a   1.000
_cell.length_b   1.000
_cell.length_c   1.000
_cell.angle_alpha   90.00
_cell.angle_beta   90.00
_cell.angle_gamma   90.00
#
_symmetry.space_group_name_H-M   'P 1'
#
loop_
_entity.id
_entity.type
_entity.pdbx_description
1 polymer ?
#
loop_
_entity_poly.entity_id
_entity_poly.type
_entity_poly.pdbx_seq_one_letter_code
_entity_poly.pdbx_strand_id
1 'polypeptide(L)'
;FLARGRDDRHQFRFIIAPEDAAELSDLTGHTRDLMRSVEADLGTKLDWVAVNHHNTGHPHVHVIVRGCDDRGETLVINGDYLAHGIRERASALATLELGPILEREQTRKLAAEVDQDRLTRIDRAMIAEAEDGLLDLRPDPQEARRQFDRTLRLRRLGRLQKMGLATEQAPGVWGLNPRLEPTLRAMGERGDIIRSIHRALKADGLTRDPMTFEVHDAAPQVSITGRIVDKFLTDEMGESLTLVVDGIDGRIHHLSGLDADRLEGAKVGSIVEVGPADAEARPSDRAIAAMAEDGIYRPSRHLEQARFEGRVPGGDHAGFVDAHVRRLEALRRAGIVERIDADRWRITEDYALRAAAHDAGRNRQATVRVLSAMALDKQIGADGATWLDQRLLRGDRSDIASSGFGREVRDALDQRRDHHLASGDATRQGARVLYRRNLLATLRDRELARVGASLAERKGLAFRPAADGARVSGTFTGTLHLASGKFALVEQSQEFTLVPWRPVIDPQLGRKVTGLVKGGSIAWQLGRGKDLGV
;
A
#
# COMPACT_ATOMS: atom_id res chain seq x y z
N PHE A 1 -20.11 12.01 -5.76
CA PHE A 1 -19.02 12.15 -6.75
C PHE A 1 -18.85 10.88 -7.57
N LEU A 2 -18.36 9.76 -6.99
CA LEU A 2 -18.12 8.49 -7.71
C LEU A 2 -19.33 7.97 -8.53
N ALA A 3 -20.52 7.96 -7.94
CA ALA A 3 -21.73 7.53 -8.65
C ALA A 3 -22.09 8.44 -9.84
N ARG A 4 -21.76 9.74 -9.77
CA ARG A 4 -22.04 10.71 -10.84
C ARG A 4 -21.04 10.59 -11.98
N GLY A 5 -19.77 10.33 -11.66
CA GLY A 5 -18.69 10.26 -12.65
C GLY A 5 -18.46 8.88 -13.28
N ARG A 6 -19.39 7.93 -13.12
CA ARG A 6 -19.24 6.54 -13.60
C ARG A 6 -19.21 6.44 -15.13
N ASP A 7 -19.94 7.32 -15.80
CA ASP A 7 -20.08 7.36 -17.25
C ASP A 7 -19.22 8.48 -17.87
N ASP A 8 -18.40 9.18 -17.07
CA ASP A 8 -17.49 10.20 -17.59
C ASP A 8 -16.41 9.53 -18.44
N ARG A 9 -16.17 10.04 -19.66
CA ARG A 9 -15.13 9.52 -20.56
C ARG A 9 -13.73 9.53 -19.92
N HIS A 10 -13.47 10.52 -19.05
CA HIS A 10 -12.20 10.72 -18.37
C HIS A 10 -12.41 11.59 -17.11
N GLN A 11 -11.37 11.75 -16.30
CA GLN A 11 -11.33 12.64 -15.13
C GLN A 11 -9.97 13.34 -15.11
N PHE A 12 -9.91 14.55 -14.58
CA PHE A 12 -8.66 15.27 -14.36
C PHE A 12 -8.24 15.12 -12.89
N ARG A 13 -6.97 14.81 -12.67
CA ARG A 13 -6.38 14.66 -11.34
C ARG A 13 -5.13 15.51 -11.28
N PHE A 14 -4.98 16.31 -10.23
CA PHE A 14 -3.77 17.09 -10.00
C PHE A 14 -3.60 17.43 -8.52
N ILE A 15 -2.39 17.83 -8.16
CA ILE A 15 -1.99 18.17 -6.80
C ILE A 15 -1.68 19.66 -6.72
N ILE A 16 -2.24 20.33 -5.71
CA ILE A 16 -1.93 21.71 -5.37
C ILE A 16 -0.98 21.69 -4.16
N ALA A 17 0.28 22.08 -4.38
CA ALA A 17 1.31 22.09 -3.35
C ALA A 17 2.03 23.45 -3.32
N PRO A 18 1.48 24.46 -2.61
CA PRO A 18 2.14 25.75 -2.44
C PRO A 18 3.48 25.59 -1.69
N GLU A 19 4.55 26.27 -2.14
CA GLU A 19 5.89 26.17 -1.52
C GLU A 19 5.84 26.50 -0.02
N ASP A 20 5.09 27.56 0.33
CA ASP A 20 4.91 28.04 1.71
C ASP A 20 3.50 27.71 2.24
N ALA A 21 2.97 26.51 1.93
CA ALA A 21 1.62 26.11 2.33
C ALA A 21 1.34 26.18 3.85
N ALA A 22 2.38 26.16 4.68
CA ALA A 22 2.27 26.31 6.14
C ALA A 22 2.05 27.77 6.60
N GLU A 23 2.37 28.74 5.74
CA GLU A 23 2.17 30.18 5.99
C GLU A 23 0.82 30.67 5.45
N LEU A 24 0.18 29.88 4.58
CA LEU A 24 -1.20 30.12 4.15
C LEU A 24 -2.15 29.97 5.35
N SER A 25 -3.10 30.90 5.45
CA SER A 25 -4.07 30.94 6.53
C SER A 25 -5.08 29.79 6.46
N ASP A 26 -5.50 29.42 5.25
CA ASP A 26 -6.41 28.31 4.98
C ASP A 26 -6.14 27.67 3.60
N LEU A 27 -5.48 26.51 3.61
CA LEU A 27 -5.19 25.72 2.39
C LEU A 27 -6.48 25.28 1.66
N THR A 28 -7.58 25.09 2.39
CA THR A 28 -8.89 24.76 1.83
C THR A 28 -9.49 25.95 1.11
N GLY A 29 -9.43 27.12 1.72
CA GLY A 29 -9.83 28.41 1.16
C GLY A 29 -9.07 28.71 -0.12
N HIS A 30 -7.74 28.65 -0.06
CA HIS A 30 -6.86 28.82 -1.22
C HIS A 30 -7.23 27.89 -2.39
N THR A 31 -7.48 26.61 -2.11
CA THR A 31 -7.90 25.64 -3.14
C THR A 31 -9.25 26.02 -3.76
N ARG A 32 -10.22 26.48 -2.95
CA ARG A 32 -11.53 26.93 -3.47
C ARG A 32 -11.42 28.19 -4.32
N ASP A 33 -10.55 29.13 -3.96
CA ASP A 33 -10.29 30.34 -4.76
C ASP A 33 -9.61 30.00 -6.09
N LEU A 34 -8.65 29.07 -6.07
CA LEU A 34 -8.03 28.54 -7.28
C LEU A 34 -9.06 27.89 -8.19
N MET A 35 -9.87 26.96 -7.66
CA MET A 35 -10.89 26.28 -8.48
C MET A 35 -11.93 27.25 -9.04
N ARG A 36 -12.29 28.32 -8.31
CA ARG A 36 -13.14 29.40 -8.85
C ARG A 36 -12.48 30.15 -10.00
N SER A 37 -11.16 30.39 -9.93
CA SER A 37 -10.41 31.03 -11.00
C SER A 37 -10.32 30.13 -12.24
N VAL A 38 -10.13 28.82 -12.03
CA VAL A 38 -10.13 27.82 -13.10
C VAL A 38 -11.51 27.72 -13.77
N GLU A 39 -12.61 27.69 -13.01
CA GLU A 39 -13.97 27.75 -13.57
C GLU A 39 -14.19 29.01 -14.42
N ALA A 40 -13.69 30.16 -13.97
CA ALA A 40 -13.81 31.42 -14.69
C ALA A 40 -13.01 31.42 -15.99
N ASP A 41 -11.77 30.91 -15.96
CA ASP A 41 -10.91 30.81 -17.15
C ASP A 41 -11.49 29.84 -18.20
N LEU A 42 -12.11 28.74 -17.76
CA LEU A 42 -12.72 27.74 -18.64
C LEU A 42 -14.15 28.10 -19.08
N GLY A 43 -14.80 29.06 -18.41
CA GLY A 43 -16.16 29.48 -18.73
C GLY A 43 -17.25 28.44 -18.41
N THR A 44 -16.98 27.50 -17.51
CA THR A 44 -17.90 26.42 -17.10
C THR A 44 -17.78 26.13 -15.61
N LYS A 45 -18.86 25.65 -14.99
CA LYS A 45 -18.76 25.04 -13.65
C LYS A 45 -18.09 23.67 -13.69
N LEU A 46 -17.35 23.36 -12.64
CA LEU A 46 -16.63 22.11 -12.48
C LEU A 46 -17.20 21.33 -11.28
N ASP A 47 -17.52 20.04 -11.47
CA ASP A 47 -17.80 19.12 -10.35
C ASP A 47 -16.47 18.49 -9.92
N TRP A 48 -15.98 18.85 -8.73
CA TRP A 48 -14.70 18.40 -8.21
C TRP A 48 -14.77 18.06 -6.71
N VAL A 49 -13.85 17.21 -6.27
CA VAL A 49 -13.60 16.89 -4.86
C VAL A 49 -12.14 17.06 -4.55
N ALA A 50 -11.83 17.41 -3.30
CA ALA A 50 -10.46 17.59 -2.86
C ALA A 50 -10.23 17.04 -1.45
N VAL A 51 -9.00 16.62 -1.18
CA VAL A 51 -8.55 16.16 0.14
C VAL A 51 -7.21 16.82 0.47
N ASN A 52 -7.15 17.47 1.62
CA ASN A 52 -5.92 18.07 2.13
C ASN A 52 -5.09 16.99 2.82
N HIS A 53 -3.82 16.88 2.41
CA HIS A 53 -2.82 16.04 3.04
C HIS A 53 -1.86 16.92 3.83
N HIS A 54 -1.93 16.82 5.16
CA HIS A 54 -0.98 17.45 6.09
C HIS A 54 0.06 16.43 6.62
N ASN A 55 -0.07 15.17 6.21
CA ASN A 55 0.69 14.02 6.68
C ASN A 55 1.97 13.74 5.88
N THR A 56 2.21 14.44 4.79
CA THR A 56 3.46 14.38 4.00
C THR A 56 4.43 15.50 4.38
N GLY A 57 5.66 15.49 3.86
CA GLY A 57 6.68 16.50 4.19
C GLY A 57 6.26 17.96 3.91
N HIS A 58 5.31 18.15 2.99
CA HIS A 58 4.77 19.44 2.57
C HIS A 58 3.24 19.36 2.43
N PRO A 59 2.45 20.23 3.12
CA PRO A 59 1.00 20.25 2.97
C PRO A 59 0.59 20.43 1.51
N HIS A 60 -0.29 19.57 1.02
CA HIS A 60 -0.80 19.64 -0.35
C HIS A 60 -2.24 19.16 -0.44
N VAL A 61 -2.88 19.43 -1.57
CA VAL A 61 -4.27 19.08 -1.80
C VAL A 61 -4.37 18.25 -3.07
N HIS A 62 -4.94 17.05 -2.98
CA HIS A 62 -5.32 16.28 -4.16
C HIS A 62 -6.67 16.77 -4.64
N VAL A 63 -6.79 17.11 -5.92
CA VAL A 63 -8.04 17.52 -6.56
C VAL A 63 -8.39 16.55 -7.67
N ILE A 64 -9.65 16.11 -7.68
CA ILE A 64 -10.23 15.31 -8.76
C ILE A 64 -11.39 16.09 -9.35
N VAL A 65 -11.33 16.35 -10.66
CA VAL A 65 -12.36 17.04 -11.43
C VAL A 65 -12.99 16.05 -12.41
N ARG A 66 -14.32 16.05 -12.51
CA ARG A 66 -15.04 15.25 -13.50
C ARG A 66 -14.69 15.70 -14.92
N GLY A 67 -14.68 14.76 -15.86
CA GLY A 67 -14.46 15.06 -17.28
C GLY A 67 -15.72 15.52 -18.01
N CYS A 68 -16.66 16.14 -17.30
CA CYS A 68 -17.87 16.73 -17.86
C CYS A 68 -18.02 18.19 -17.44
N ASP A 69 -18.55 19.01 -18.33
CA ASP A 69 -18.86 20.42 -18.07
C ASP A 69 -20.23 20.57 -17.39
N ASP A 70 -20.67 21.82 -17.19
CA ASP A 70 -21.94 22.13 -16.53
C ASP A 70 -23.19 21.83 -17.38
N ARG A 71 -23.01 21.50 -18.66
CA ARG A 71 -24.05 21.02 -19.58
C ARG A 71 -24.07 19.51 -19.68
N GLY A 72 -23.13 18.82 -19.04
CA GLY A 72 -22.96 17.37 -19.11
C GLY A 72 -22.25 16.90 -20.38
N GLU A 73 -21.66 17.80 -21.16
CA GLU A 73 -20.82 17.46 -22.31
C GLU A 73 -19.40 17.12 -21.84
N THR A 74 -18.59 16.53 -22.73
CA THR A 74 -17.21 16.16 -22.39
C THR A 74 -16.37 17.42 -22.18
N LEU A 75 -15.85 17.59 -20.96
CA LEU A 75 -14.93 18.69 -20.63
C LEU A 75 -13.60 18.48 -21.35
N VAL A 76 -13.15 19.49 -22.09
CA VAL A 76 -11.83 19.48 -22.76
C VAL A 76 -11.05 20.68 -22.25
N ILE A 77 -9.93 20.42 -21.57
CA ILE A 77 -9.03 21.45 -21.07
C ILE A 77 -7.79 21.50 -21.97
N ASN A 78 -7.38 22.70 -22.38
CA ASN A 78 -6.17 22.89 -23.16
C ASN A 78 -4.93 22.39 -22.39
N GLY A 79 -4.06 21.64 -23.06
CA GLY A 79 -2.85 21.05 -22.46
C GLY A 79 -1.89 22.08 -21.86
N ASP A 80 -1.72 23.24 -22.49
CA ASP A 80 -0.83 24.30 -21.99
C ASP A 80 -1.41 24.95 -20.72
N TYR A 81 -2.73 25.08 -20.66
CA TYR A 81 -3.41 25.57 -19.46
C TYR A 81 -3.27 24.59 -18.28
N LEU A 82 -3.35 23.27 -18.54
CA LEU A 82 -3.04 22.24 -17.55
C LEU A 82 -1.58 22.29 -17.09
N ALA A 83 -0.64 22.45 -18.03
CA ALA A 83 0.80 22.42 -17.74
C ALA A 83 1.31 23.66 -16.99
N HIS A 84 0.77 24.85 -17.33
CA HIS A 84 1.27 26.14 -16.86
C HIS A 84 0.17 27.04 -16.25
N GLY A 85 -0.98 27.17 -16.92
CA GLY A 85 -2.02 28.13 -16.54
C GLY A 85 -2.55 27.96 -15.10
N ILE A 86 -2.86 26.73 -14.68
CA ILE A 86 -3.32 26.45 -13.32
C ILE A 86 -2.25 26.84 -12.28
N ARG A 87 -0.98 26.57 -12.57
CA ARG A 87 0.14 26.93 -11.68
C ARG A 87 0.27 28.44 -11.56
N GLU A 88 0.17 29.19 -12.66
CA GLU A 88 0.22 30.65 -12.63
C GLU A 88 -0.91 31.25 -11.78
N ARG A 89 -2.14 30.72 -11.92
CA ARG A 89 -3.28 31.14 -11.09
C ARG A 89 -3.04 30.87 -9.60
N ALA A 90 -2.55 29.67 -9.27
CA ALA A 90 -2.22 29.31 -7.90
C ALA A 90 -1.14 30.23 -7.30
N SER A 91 -0.08 30.50 -8.06
CA SER A 91 1.00 31.41 -7.65
C SER A 91 0.53 32.85 -7.47
N ALA A 92 -0.35 33.35 -8.34
CA ALA A 92 -0.92 34.69 -8.21
C ALA A 92 -1.78 34.82 -6.95
N LEU A 93 -2.62 33.82 -6.65
CA LEU A 93 -3.41 33.79 -5.41
C LEU A 93 -2.53 33.72 -4.16
N ALA A 94 -1.49 32.89 -4.17
CA ALA A 94 -0.56 32.81 -3.05
C ALA A 94 0.18 34.16 -2.85
N THR A 95 0.54 34.84 -3.93
CA THR A 95 1.20 36.16 -3.88
C THR A 95 0.25 37.25 -3.35
N LEU A 96 -1.04 37.16 -3.64
CA LEU A 96 -2.04 38.09 -3.07
C LEU A 96 -2.19 37.92 -1.55
N GLU A 97 -2.10 36.69 -1.05
CA GLU A 97 -2.22 36.39 0.38
C GLU A 97 -0.92 36.63 1.16
N LEU A 98 0.21 36.14 0.65
CA LEU A 98 1.51 36.15 1.34
C LEU A 98 2.37 37.37 0.97
N GLY A 99 2.01 38.10 -0.09
CA GLY A 99 2.82 39.18 -0.66
C GLY A 99 3.87 38.70 -1.67
N PRO A 100 4.53 39.64 -2.36
CA PRO A 100 5.62 39.31 -3.28
C PRO A 100 6.86 38.84 -2.51
N ILE A 101 7.54 37.83 -3.04
CA ILE A 101 8.81 37.33 -2.48
C ILE A 101 9.88 38.44 -2.60
N LEU A 102 10.44 38.89 -1.48
CA LEU A 102 11.49 39.92 -1.47
C LEU A 102 12.86 39.30 -1.82
N GLU A 103 13.76 40.07 -2.45
CA GLU A 103 15.13 39.62 -2.80
C GLU A 103 15.91 39.09 -1.57
N ARG A 104 15.68 39.71 -0.40
CA ARG A 104 16.27 39.29 0.89
C ARG A 104 15.73 37.95 1.38
N GLU A 105 14.46 37.65 1.10
CA GLU A 105 13.83 36.39 1.48
C GLU A 105 14.27 35.27 0.54
N GLN A 106 14.33 35.53 -0.76
CA GLN A 106 14.88 34.61 -1.75
C GLN A 106 16.33 34.22 -1.39
N THR A 107 17.13 35.21 -1.03
CA THR A 107 18.50 35.02 -0.52
C THR A 107 18.54 34.13 0.72
N ARG A 108 17.66 34.36 1.70
CA ARG A 108 17.58 33.53 2.92
C ARG A 108 17.15 32.11 2.61
N LYS A 109 16.18 31.91 1.73
CA LYS A 109 15.70 30.58 1.30
C LYS A 109 16.82 29.80 0.60
N LEU A 110 17.57 30.44 -0.31
CA LEU A 110 18.73 29.82 -0.96
C LEU A 110 19.86 29.52 0.04
N ALA A 111 20.14 30.41 0.99
CA ALA A 111 21.14 30.16 2.02
C ALA A 111 20.77 28.94 2.90
N ALA A 112 19.49 28.73 3.18
CA ALA A 112 18.99 27.58 3.93
C ALA A 112 19.04 26.25 3.14
N GLU A 113 19.17 26.30 1.81
CA GLU A 113 19.30 25.12 0.94
C GLU A 113 20.72 24.54 0.92
N VAL A 114 21.74 25.36 1.23
CA VAL A 114 23.16 24.97 1.15
C VAL A 114 23.46 23.69 1.91
N ASP A 115 22.91 23.55 3.11
CA ASP A 115 23.20 22.44 4.02
C ASP A 115 22.19 21.27 3.92
N GLN A 116 21.21 21.35 3.00
CA GLN A 116 20.18 20.31 2.89
C GLN A 116 20.66 19.07 2.14
N ASP A 117 20.42 17.90 2.70
CA ASP A 117 20.75 16.60 2.08
C ASP A 117 19.66 16.17 1.08
N ARG A 118 19.31 17.06 0.13
CA ARG A 118 18.33 16.83 -0.95
C ARG A 118 18.68 17.63 -2.21
N LEU A 119 18.01 17.33 -3.33
CA LEU A 119 18.17 18.12 -4.57
C LEU A 119 17.54 19.51 -4.40
N THR A 120 18.37 20.55 -4.48
CA THR A 120 17.96 21.94 -4.22
C THR A 120 17.85 22.77 -5.51
N ARG A 121 17.45 24.04 -5.39
CA ARG A 121 17.46 24.98 -6.52
C ARG A 121 18.88 25.31 -6.96
N ILE A 122 19.81 25.42 -5.99
CA ILE A 122 21.24 25.65 -6.25
C ILE A 122 21.80 24.52 -7.12
N ASP A 123 21.48 23.26 -6.78
CA ASP A 123 21.95 22.10 -7.54
C ASP A 123 21.42 22.09 -8.96
N ARG A 124 20.11 22.35 -9.16
CA ARG A 124 19.51 22.43 -10.50
C ARG A 124 20.14 23.50 -11.38
N ALA A 125 20.41 24.68 -10.81
CA ALA A 125 21.07 25.76 -11.53
C ALA A 125 22.50 25.37 -11.92
N MET A 126 23.26 24.74 -11.02
CA MET A 126 24.63 24.27 -11.31
C MET A 126 24.65 23.15 -12.36
N ILE A 127 23.70 22.21 -12.32
CA ILE A 127 23.58 21.14 -13.31
C ILE A 127 23.26 21.71 -14.70
N ALA A 128 22.34 22.68 -14.77
CA ALA A 128 21.93 23.28 -16.05
C ALA A 128 23.04 24.13 -16.70
N GLU A 129 23.93 24.70 -15.89
CA GLU A 129 25.05 25.54 -16.34
C GLU A 129 26.31 24.73 -16.65
N ALA A 130 26.45 23.52 -16.10
CA ALA A 130 27.63 22.70 -16.29
C ALA A 130 27.75 22.19 -17.73
N GLU A 131 28.91 22.38 -18.35
CA GLU A 131 29.26 21.86 -19.68
C GLU A 131 30.11 20.59 -19.51
N ASP A 132 29.69 19.47 -20.10
CA ASP A 132 30.34 18.16 -19.94
C ASP A 132 30.60 17.75 -18.47
N GLY A 133 29.73 18.20 -17.56
CA GLY A 133 29.85 17.95 -16.12
C GLY A 133 30.87 18.84 -15.40
N LEU A 134 31.42 19.85 -16.07
CA LEU A 134 32.31 20.86 -15.51
C LEU A 134 31.58 22.18 -15.29
N LEU A 135 31.80 22.79 -14.13
CA LEU A 135 31.25 24.08 -13.74
C LEU A 135 32.41 25.03 -13.44
N ASP A 136 32.50 26.12 -14.20
CA ASP A 136 33.49 27.18 -13.98
C ASP A 136 32.89 28.30 -13.13
N LEU A 137 33.38 28.43 -11.90
CA LEU A 137 33.02 29.49 -10.97
C LEU A 137 34.22 30.41 -10.70
N ARG A 138 35.15 30.59 -11.63
CA ARG A 138 36.21 31.61 -11.47
C ARG A 138 35.58 33.02 -11.44
N PRO A 139 36.14 33.97 -10.66
CA PRO A 139 35.54 35.28 -10.49
C PRO A 139 35.58 36.09 -11.80
N ASP A 140 34.41 36.57 -12.24
CA ASP A 140 34.27 37.56 -13.31
C ASP A 140 34.22 38.98 -12.70
N PRO A 141 35.15 39.89 -13.05
CA PRO A 141 35.18 41.26 -12.54
C PRO A 141 33.95 42.14 -12.88
N GLN A 142 33.10 41.75 -13.84
CA GLN A 142 32.04 42.63 -14.39
C GLN A 142 30.69 42.54 -13.66
N GLU A 143 30.45 41.60 -12.73
CA GLU A 143 29.10 41.39 -12.16
C GLU A 143 29.06 41.14 -10.64
N ALA A 144 28.93 42.23 -9.87
CA ALA A 144 28.78 42.18 -8.41
C ALA A 144 27.57 41.34 -7.93
N ARG A 145 26.47 41.29 -8.71
CA ARG A 145 25.27 40.47 -8.40
C ARG A 145 25.57 38.97 -8.40
N ARG A 146 26.50 38.48 -9.24
CA ARG A 146 26.88 37.05 -9.30
C ARG A 146 27.79 36.62 -8.15
N GLN A 147 28.39 37.54 -7.40
CA GLN A 147 29.37 37.22 -6.36
C GLN A 147 28.74 36.58 -5.10
N PHE A 148 27.53 37.00 -4.74
CA PHE A 148 26.78 36.42 -3.61
C PHE A 148 26.25 35.01 -3.94
N ASP A 149 25.65 34.85 -5.12
CA ASP A 149 25.22 33.53 -5.64
C ASP A 149 26.39 32.55 -5.77
N ARG A 150 27.55 33.05 -6.23
CA ARG A 150 28.80 32.28 -6.26
C ARG A 150 29.21 31.80 -4.88
N THR A 151 29.05 32.62 -3.84
CA THR A 151 29.41 32.24 -2.47
C THR A 151 28.52 31.09 -1.97
N LEU A 152 27.21 31.15 -2.23
CA LEU A 152 26.28 30.06 -1.89
C LEU A 152 26.59 28.78 -2.68
N ARG A 153 26.86 28.90 -3.98
CA ARG A 153 27.25 27.77 -4.85
C ARG A 153 28.54 27.11 -4.36
N LEU A 154 29.59 27.88 -4.04
CA LEU A 154 30.84 27.33 -3.51
C LEU A 154 30.65 26.62 -2.17
N ARG A 155 29.84 27.18 -1.26
CA ARG A 155 29.50 26.51 0.00
C ARG A 155 28.75 25.19 -0.25
N ARG A 156 27.79 25.19 -1.18
CA ARG A 156 27.05 23.99 -1.60
C ARG A 156 27.98 22.95 -2.21
N LEU A 157 28.88 23.35 -3.11
CA LEU A 157 29.89 22.47 -3.71
C LEU A 157 30.83 21.86 -2.67
N GLY A 158 31.25 22.62 -1.66
CA GLY A 158 32.02 22.10 -0.54
C GLY A 158 31.27 21.03 0.28
N ARG A 159 29.94 21.14 0.40
CA ARG A 159 29.09 20.10 1.01
C ARG A 159 29.00 18.86 0.09
N LEU A 160 28.74 19.06 -1.19
CA LEU A 160 28.67 18.00 -2.20
C LEU A 160 30.00 17.24 -2.33
N GLN A 161 31.14 17.93 -2.19
CA GLN A 161 32.46 17.32 -2.19
C GLN A 161 32.68 16.38 -1.02
N LYS A 162 32.24 16.76 0.19
CA LYS A 162 32.27 15.86 1.37
C LYS A 162 31.44 14.58 1.17
N MET A 163 30.45 14.61 0.27
CA MET A 163 29.64 13.46 -0.12
C MET A 163 30.19 12.70 -1.34
N GLY A 164 31.28 13.17 -1.95
CA GLY A 164 31.82 12.61 -3.20
C GLY A 164 30.96 12.89 -4.45
N LEU A 165 30.07 13.89 -4.38
CA LEU A 165 29.18 14.28 -5.47
C LEU A 165 29.72 15.44 -6.30
N ALA A 166 30.75 16.13 -5.83
CA ALA A 166 31.49 17.15 -6.59
C ALA A 166 32.99 17.04 -6.30
N THR A 167 33.84 17.54 -7.19
CA THR A 167 35.29 17.59 -6.98
C THR A 167 35.86 18.84 -7.61
N GLU A 168 36.67 19.58 -6.86
CA GLU A 168 37.42 20.71 -7.43
C GLU A 168 38.61 20.15 -8.23
N GLN A 169 38.55 20.32 -9.56
CA GLN A 169 39.61 19.84 -10.45
C GLN A 169 40.74 20.86 -10.56
N ALA A 170 40.39 22.14 -10.53
CA ALA A 170 41.30 23.27 -10.48
C ALA A 170 40.64 24.40 -9.67
N PRO A 171 41.40 25.39 -9.17
CA PRO A 171 40.82 26.49 -8.39
C PRO A 171 39.63 27.16 -9.09
N GLY A 172 38.44 27.01 -8.51
CA GLY A 172 37.19 27.55 -9.06
C GLY A 172 36.55 26.74 -10.19
N VAL A 173 37.13 25.62 -10.63
CA VAL A 173 36.57 24.71 -11.64
C VAL A 173 36.20 23.38 -10.99
N TRP A 174 34.91 23.05 -11.05
CA TRP A 174 34.32 21.93 -10.33
C TRP A 174 33.77 20.88 -11.29
N GLY A 175 34.15 19.62 -11.09
CA GLY A 175 33.51 18.48 -11.72
C GLY A 175 32.31 18.01 -10.88
N LEU A 176 31.14 17.92 -11.50
CA LEU A 176 29.93 17.34 -10.90
C LEU A 176 29.87 15.84 -11.21
N ASN A 177 29.55 15.04 -10.19
CA ASN A 177 29.39 13.60 -10.38
C ASN A 177 28.14 13.32 -11.23
N PRO A 178 28.18 12.44 -12.25
CA PRO A 178 27.01 12.08 -13.05
C PRO A 178 25.84 11.52 -12.23
N ARG A 179 26.10 10.99 -11.03
CA ARG A 179 25.07 10.49 -10.10
C ARG A 179 24.60 11.53 -9.08
N LEU A 180 25.03 12.80 -9.18
CA LEU A 180 24.68 13.86 -8.22
C LEU A 180 23.17 14.01 -8.08
N GLU A 181 22.46 14.17 -9.19
CA GLU A 181 21.01 14.37 -9.16
C GLU A 181 20.26 13.13 -8.63
N PRO A 182 20.47 11.91 -9.14
CA PRO A 182 19.84 10.71 -8.60
C PRO A 182 20.11 10.49 -7.11
N THR A 183 21.35 10.74 -6.65
CA THR A 183 21.72 10.55 -5.24
C THR A 183 21.01 11.55 -4.34
N LEU A 184 21.01 12.84 -4.70
CA LEU A 184 20.33 13.87 -3.91
C LEU A 184 18.81 13.73 -3.90
N ARG A 185 18.20 13.22 -4.99
CA ARG A 185 16.77 12.87 -5.01
C ARG A 185 16.48 11.75 -4.02
N ALA A 186 17.21 10.64 -4.09
CA ALA A 186 17.04 9.50 -3.19
C ALA A 186 17.27 9.87 -1.71
N MET A 187 18.26 10.72 -1.41
CA MET A 187 18.49 11.22 -0.04
C MET A 187 17.32 12.10 0.44
N GLY A 188 16.80 12.97 -0.43
CA GLY A 188 15.63 13.80 -0.13
C GLY A 188 14.39 12.96 0.16
N GLU A 189 14.10 11.99 -0.71
CA GLU A 189 13.00 11.03 -0.56
C GLU A 189 13.11 10.25 0.75
N ARG A 190 14.30 9.71 1.06
CA ARG A 190 14.56 9.03 2.34
C ARG A 190 14.31 9.96 3.54
N GLY A 191 14.73 11.22 3.45
CA GLY A 191 14.47 12.22 4.49
C GLY A 191 12.98 12.52 4.68
N ASP A 192 12.21 12.58 3.60
CA ASP A 192 10.76 12.74 3.62
C ASP A 192 10.06 11.53 4.27
N ILE A 193 10.49 10.31 3.93
CA ILE A 193 10.01 9.06 4.52
C ILE A 193 10.28 9.03 6.03
N ILE A 194 11.50 9.35 6.48
CA ILE A 194 11.85 9.39 7.91
C ILE A 194 10.96 10.39 8.66
N ARG A 195 10.70 11.57 8.08
CA ARG A 195 9.77 12.54 8.68
C ARG A 195 8.34 12.01 8.78
N SER A 196 7.86 11.32 7.75
CA SER A 196 6.55 10.67 7.76
C SER A 196 6.45 9.62 8.87
N ILE A 197 7.44 8.72 8.98
CA ILE A 197 7.51 7.70 10.05
C ILE A 197 7.49 8.36 11.43
N HIS A 198 8.29 9.42 11.66
CA HIS A 198 8.29 10.13 12.94
C HIS A 198 6.93 10.71 13.29
N ARG A 199 6.23 11.29 12.31
CA ARG A 199 4.90 11.85 12.53
C ARG A 199 3.89 10.77 12.90
N ALA A 200 3.93 9.63 12.19
CA ALA A 200 3.09 8.48 12.48
C ALA A 200 3.33 7.92 13.90
N LEU A 201 4.59 7.69 14.27
CA LEU A 201 4.94 7.21 15.61
C LEU A 201 4.49 8.18 16.71
N LYS A 202 4.67 9.49 16.50
CA LYS A 202 4.27 10.51 17.48
C LYS A 202 2.76 10.56 17.72
N ALA A 203 1.95 10.27 16.70
CA ALA A 203 0.49 10.21 16.84
C ALA A 203 0.04 9.15 17.86
N ASP A 204 0.77 8.04 17.94
CA ASP A 204 0.54 6.94 18.88
C ASP A 204 1.38 7.05 20.18
N GLY A 205 2.05 8.19 20.41
CA GLY A 205 2.92 8.40 21.57
C GLY A 205 4.20 7.55 21.57
N LEU A 206 4.56 6.96 20.42
CA LEU A 206 5.76 6.14 20.26
C LEU A 206 6.96 7.01 19.90
N THR A 207 8.13 6.65 20.41
CA THR A 207 9.41 7.23 20.01
C THR A 207 10.39 6.10 19.74
N ARG A 208 11.05 6.17 18.59
CA ARG A 208 12.02 5.19 18.11
C ARG A 208 13.24 5.94 17.58
N ASP A 209 14.39 5.29 17.63
CA ASP A 209 15.63 5.83 17.09
C ASP A 209 15.56 5.80 15.55
N PRO A 210 15.79 6.92 14.84
CA PRO A 210 15.85 6.94 13.38
C PRO A 210 16.80 5.93 12.76
N MET A 211 17.84 5.50 13.49
CA MET A 211 18.79 4.49 13.03
C MET A 211 18.17 3.08 12.93
N THR A 212 16.98 2.85 13.50
CA THR A 212 16.26 1.57 13.36
C THR A 212 15.27 1.57 12.19
N PHE A 213 15.23 2.64 11.39
CA PHE A 213 14.29 2.76 10.27
C PHE A 213 14.85 2.09 9.02
N GLU A 214 14.11 1.13 8.50
CA GLU A 214 14.40 0.41 7.26
C GLU A 214 13.37 0.79 6.20
N VAL A 215 13.86 1.32 5.07
CA VAL A 215 13.02 1.73 3.94
C VAL A 215 13.13 0.66 2.86
N HIS A 216 11.98 0.11 2.48
CA HIS A 216 11.83 -0.96 1.51
C HIS A 216 11.09 -0.43 0.27
N ASP A 217 11.86 -0.21 -0.80
CA ASP A 217 11.31 0.15 -2.12
C ASP A 217 10.87 -1.09 -2.93
N ALA A 218 10.95 -2.26 -2.31
CA ALA A 218 10.70 -3.57 -2.88
C ALA A 218 10.25 -4.54 -1.79
N ALA A 219 9.66 -5.68 -2.18
CA ALA A 219 9.35 -6.74 -1.23
C ALA A 219 10.59 -7.16 -0.40
N PRO A 220 10.43 -7.34 0.91
CA PRO A 220 11.53 -7.71 1.80
C PRO A 220 12.01 -9.13 1.50
N GLN A 221 13.31 -9.39 1.66
CA GLN A 221 13.87 -10.74 1.45
C GLN A 221 13.51 -11.72 2.57
N VAL A 222 13.31 -11.19 3.78
CA VAL A 222 12.94 -11.95 4.98
C VAL A 222 11.60 -11.43 5.47
N SER A 223 10.71 -12.34 5.90
CA SER A 223 9.41 -11.93 6.41
C SER A 223 9.53 -11.04 7.64
N ILE A 224 8.84 -9.91 7.59
CA ILE A 224 8.74 -8.92 8.67
C ILE A 224 7.43 -9.16 9.38
N THR A 225 7.47 -9.49 10.68
CA THR A 225 6.27 -9.54 11.52
C THR A 225 6.24 -8.31 12.42
N GLY A 226 5.10 -7.62 12.51
CA GLY A 226 5.00 -6.42 13.33
C GLY A 226 3.61 -5.83 13.37
N ARG A 227 3.47 -4.73 14.12
CA ARG A 227 2.24 -3.95 14.23
C ARG A 227 2.22 -2.84 13.19
N ILE A 228 1.10 -2.66 12.51
CA ILE A 228 0.87 -1.49 11.63
C ILE A 228 0.80 -0.23 12.50
N VAL A 229 1.68 0.73 12.25
CA VAL A 229 1.67 2.08 12.84
C VAL A 229 0.97 3.06 11.91
N ASP A 230 1.17 2.92 10.61
CA ASP A 230 0.50 3.77 9.62
C ASP A 230 0.24 3.02 8.32
N LYS A 231 -0.78 3.48 7.60
CA LYS A 231 -1.25 2.91 6.33
C LYS A 231 -1.86 4.04 5.48
N PHE A 232 -1.27 4.31 4.33
CA PHE A 232 -1.74 5.35 3.41
C PHE A 232 -1.49 4.98 1.95
N LEU A 233 -2.32 5.51 1.04
CA LEU A 233 -2.14 5.36 -0.40
C LEU A 233 -1.07 6.35 -0.89
N THR A 234 -0.18 5.90 -1.76
CA THR A 234 1.01 6.67 -2.17
C THR A 234 1.07 7.03 -3.65
N ASP A 235 0.22 6.45 -4.50
CA ASP A 235 0.19 6.75 -5.94
C ASP A 235 -1.08 7.53 -6.34
N GLU A 236 -0.96 8.38 -7.35
CA GLU A 236 -1.99 9.24 -7.94
C GLU A 236 -3.15 8.43 -8.54
N MET A 237 -2.90 7.17 -8.89
CA MET A 237 -3.91 6.19 -9.32
C MET A 237 -4.63 5.52 -8.14
N GLY A 238 -4.11 5.65 -6.91
CA GLY A 238 -4.67 5.02 -5.70
C GLY A 238 -4.48 3.51 -5.62
N GLU A 239 -3.64 2.93 -6.48
CA GLU A 239 -3.46 1.48 -6.61
C GLU A 239 -2.35 0.92 -5.70
N SER A 240 -1.45 1.79 -5.22
CA SER A 240 -0.36 1.39 -4.34
C SER A 240 -0.52 1.95 -2.92
N LEU A 241 -0.25 1.06 -1.98
CA LEU A 241 -0.33 1.33 -0.55
C LEU A 241 1.08 1.32 0.04
N THR A 242 1.31 2.27 0.95
CA THR A 242 2.46 2.28 1.84
C THR A 242 2.05 1.90 3.26
N LEU A 243 2.86 1.03 3.86
CA LEU A 243 2.72 0.60 5.26
C LEU A 243 3.94 1.02 6.08
N VAL A 244 3.70 1.46 7.30
CA VAL A 244 4.72 1.60 8.34
C VAL A 244 4.46 0.54 9.41
N VAL A 245 5.43 -0.35 9.62
CA VAL A 245 5.32 -1.50 10.55
C VAL A 245 6.39 -1.39 11.64
N ASP A 246 5.97 -1.40 12.91
CA ASP A 246 6.87 -1.57 14.07
C ASP A 246 7.10 -3.06 14.27
N GLY A 247 8.30 -3.51 13.88
CA GLY A 247 8.68 -4.90 13.78
C GLY A 247 8.98 -5.54 15.13
N ILE A 248 8.71 -6.84 15.25
CA ILE A 248 9.12 -7.62 16.44
C ILE A 248 10.65 -7.72 16.56
N ASP A 249 11.38 -7.43 15.48
CA ASP A 249 12.85 -7.35 15.41
C ASP A 249 13.40 -6.01 15.97
N GLY A 250 12.53 -5.10 16.40
CA GLY A 250 12.89 -3.82 16.99
C GLY A 250 13.14 -2.71 15.97
N ARG A 251 12.91 -2.96 14.68
CA ARG A 251 13.06 -1.99 13.58
C ARG A 251 11.71 -1.43 13.14
N ILE A 252 11.73 -0.25 12.53
CA ILE A 252 10.56 0.32 11.86
C ILE A 252 10.73 0.12 10.37
N HIS A 253 9.78 -0.56 9.74
CA HIS A 253 9.81 -0.86 8.32
C HIS A 253 8.83 0.03 7.58
N HIS A 254 9.33 0.79 6.61
CA HIS A 254 8.51 1.51 5.65
C HIS A 254 8.49 0.73 4.34
N LEU A 255 7.31 0.27 3.93
CA LEU A 255 7.10 -0.61 2.78
C LEU A 255 6.19 0.08 1.78
N SER A 256 6.69 0.36 0.58
CA SER A 256 5.91 0.99 -0.50
C SER A 256 5.50 -0.03 -1.56
N GLY A 257 4.52 0.33 -2.39
CA GLY A 257 4.15 -0.47 -3.57
C GLY A 257 3.32 -1.72 -3.24
N LEU A 258 2.60 -1.73 -2.12
CA LEU A 258 1.75 -2.86 -1.73
C LEU A 258 0.39 -2.77 -2.41
N ASP A 259 -0.19 -3.94 -2.73
CA ASP A 259 -1.56 -4.04 -3.24
C ASP A 259 -2.55 -3.72 -2.11
N ALA A 260 -3.40 -2.70 -2.34
CA ALA A 260 -4.38 -2.24 -1.36
C ALA A 260 -5.42 -3.32 -1.00
N ASP A 261 -5.77 -4.18 -1.96
CA ASP A 261 -6.79 -5.23 -1.78
C ASP A 261 -6.30 -6.33 -0.83
N ARG A 262 -4.99 -6.58 -0.79
CA ARG A 262 -4.38 -7.57 0.13
C ARG A 262 -4.45 -7.19 1.61
N LEU A 263 -4.82 -5.95 1.92
CA LEU A 263 -4.91 -5.40 3.28
C LEU A 263 -6.34 -4.99 3.66
N GLU A 264 -7.36 -5.49 2.96
CA GLU A 264 -8.75 -5.33 3.39
C GLU A 264 -8.96 -5.92 4.81
N GLY A 265 -9.36 -5.05 5.74
CA GLY A 265 -9.59 -5.41 7.15
C GLY A 265 -8.40 -5.20 8.09
N ALA A 266 -7.19 -4.93 7.56
CA ALA A 266 -6.06 -4.51 8.38
C ALA A 266 -6.19 -3.02 8.76
N LYS A 267 -6.06 -2.72 10.06
CA LYS A 267 -6.12 -1.37 10.61
C LYS A 267 -4.80 -1.02 11.27
N VAL A 268 -4.59 0.27 11.55
CA VAL A 268 -3.55 0.69 12.49
C VAL A 268 -3.74 -0.07 13.81
N GLY A 269 -2.66 -0.63 14.34
CA GLY A 269 -2.66 -1.52 15.50
C GLY A 269 -2.76 -3.02 15.17
N SER A 270 -3.19 -3.41 13.97
CA SER A 270 -3.21 -4.82 13.55
C SER A 270 -1.79 -5.39 13.45
N ILE A 271 -1.64 -6.68 13.76
CA ILE A 271 -0.39 -7.43 13.60
C ILE A 271 -0.41 -8.11 12.24
N VAL A 272 0.63 -7.86 11.45
CA VAL A 272 0.80 -8.37 10.09
C VAL A 272 2.13 -9.08 9.94
N GLU A 273 2.20 -9.94 8.93
CA GLU A 273 3.42 -10.50 8.38
C GLU A 273 3.53 -10.03 6.93
N VAL A 274 4.65 -9.36 6.61
CA VAL A 274 5.00 -8.93 5.26
C VAL A 274 6.15 -9.78 4.78
N GLY A 275 5.89 -10.67 3.83
CA GLY A 275 6.85 -11.62 3.31
C GLY A 275 7.46 -11.20 1.97
N PRO A 276 8.37 -12.02 1.43
CA PRO A 276 8.88 -11.83 0.08
C PRO A 276 7.76 -11.82 -0.96
N ALA A 277 8.07 -11.27 -2.14
CA ALA A 277 7.16 -11.30 -3.27
C ALA A 277 6.76 -12.75 -3.59
N ASP A 278 5.49 -12.98 -3.93
CA ASP A 278 5.01 -14.29 -4.36
C ASP A 278 5.82 -14.74 -5.58
N ALA A 279 6.69 -15.75 -5.39
CA ALA A 279 7.44 -16.38 -6.48
C ALA A 279 6.61 -17.42 -7.25
N GLU A 280 5.34 -17.63 -6.89
CA GLU A 280 4.47 -18.58 -7.58
C GLU A 280 4.06 -18.05 -8.96
N ALA A 281 4.31 -18.85 -9.99
CA ALA A 281 3.88 -18.56 -11.36
C ALA A 281 2.38 -18.20 -11.39
N ARG A 282 2.02 -17.09 -12.05
CA ARG A 282 0.63 -16.61 -12.10
C ARG A 282 -0.31 -17.73 -12.57
N PRO A 283 -1.59 -17.75 -12.13
CA PRO A 283 -2.58 -18.70 -12.64
C PRO A 283 -2.66 -18.73 -14.18
N SER A 284 -2.50 -17.57 -14.83
CA SER A 284 -2.44 -17.45 -16.29
C SER A 284 -1.23 -18.18 -16.90
N ASP A 285 -0.07 -18.10 -16.25
CA ASP A 285 1.16 -18.72 -16.75
C ASP A 285 1.09 -20.24 -16.58
N ARG A 286 0.48 -20.73 -15.50
CA ARG A 286 0.18 -22.15 -15.32
C ARG A 286 -0.83 -22.66 -16.35
N ALA A 287 -1.87 -21.89 -16.65
CA ALA A 287 -2.86 -22.26 -17.66
C ALA A 287 -2.27 -22.31 -19.07
N ILE A 288 -1.42 -21.34 -19.44
CA ILE A 288 -0.67 -21.34 -20.71
C ILE A 288 0.23 -22.57 -20.82
N ALA A 289 1.01 -22.86 -19.77
CA ALA A 289 1.89 -24.02 -19.74
C ALA A 289 1.11 -25.34 -19.86
N ALA A 290 -0.03 -25.46 -19.17
CA ALA A 290 -0.88 -26.64 -19.24
C ALA A 290 -1.57 -26.83 -20.60
N MET A 291 -1.77 -25.74 -21.36
CA MET A 291 -2.42 -25.76 -22.67
C MET A 291 -1.47 -25.86 -23.85
N ALA A 292 -0.17 -25.75 -23.62
CA ALA A 292 0.83 -25.90 -24.65
C ALA A 292 1.07 -27.38 -24.97
N GLU A 293 1.19 -27.69 -26.25
CA GLU A 293 1.63 -29.01 -26.73
C GLU A 293 2.92 -28.83 -27.52
N ASP A 294 3.93 -29.66 -27.22
CA ASP A 294 5.27 -29.59 -27.82
C ASP A 294 5.88 -28.17 -27.76
N GLY A 295 5.65 -27.45 -26.66
CA GLY A 295 6.13 -26.08 -26.46
C GLY A 295 5.39 -25.02 -27.28
N ILE A 296 4.25 -25.35 -27.89
CA ILE A 296 3.41 -24.43 -28.67
C ILE A 296 2.07 -24.21 -27.98
N TYR A 297 1.81 -22.97 -27.57
CA TYR A 297 0.52 -22.53 -27.09
C TYR A 297 -0.33 -21.96 -28.23
N ARG A 298 -1.61 -22.37 -28.29
CA ARG A 298 -2.58 -21.94 -29.31
C ARG A 298 -3.81 -21.27 -28.67
N PRO A 299 -3.99 -19.95 -28.84
CA PRO A 299 -5.16 -19.22 -28.32
C PRO A 299 -6.51 -19.81 -28.79
N SER A 300 -6.63 -20.18 -30.07
CA SER A 300 -7.84 -20.79 -30.64
C SER A 300 -8.28 -22.05 -29.88
N ARG A 301 -7.34 -22.94 -29.60
CA ARG A 301 -7.57 -24.18 -28.86
C ARG A 301 -7.93 -23.92 -27.39
N HIS A 302 -7.25 -22.96 -26.74
CA HIS A 302 -7.58 -22.59 -25.36
C HIS A 302 -9.00 -22.00 -25.28
N LEU A 303 -9.43 -21.25 -26.29
CA LEU A 303 -10.80 -20.75 -26.38
C LEU A 303 -11.83 -21.87 -26.52
N GLU A 304 -11.56 -22.87 -27.38
CA GLU A 304 -12.41 -24.04 -27.55
C GLU A 304 -12.54 -24.85 -26.25
N GLN A 305 -11.41 -25.11 -25.58
CA GLN A 305 -11.39 -25.84 -24.31
C GLN A 305 -12.11 -25.05 -23.20
N ALA A 306 -11.89 -23.73 -23.12
CA ALA A 306 -12.56 -22.89 -22.13
C ALA A 306 -14.08 -22.89 -22.31
N ARG A 307 -14.56 -22.85 -23.57
CA ARG A 307 -15.98 -22.96 -23.92
C ARG A 307 -16.56 -24.32 -23.53
N PHE A 308 -15.79 -25.39 -23.70
CA PHE A 308 -16.21 -26.75 -23.37
C PHE A 308 -16.28 -26.98 -21.84
N GLU A 309 -15.31 -26.48 -21.07
CA GLU A 309 -15.27 -26.67 -19.61
C GLU A 309 -16.22 -25.75 -18.83
N GLY A 310 -16.61 -24.62 -19.40
CA GLY A 310 -17.50 -23.64 -18.76
C GLY A 310 -16.94 -23.05 -17.46
N ARG A 311 -15.61 -22.98 -17.32
CA ARG A 311 -14.87 -22.57 -16.10
C ARG A 311 -14.40 -21.10 -16.12
N VAL A 312 -15.02 -20.23 -16.92
CA VAL A 312 -14.67 -18.81 -16.97
C VAL A 312 -15.67 -17.99 -16.13
N PRO A 313 -15.22 -17.24 -15.10
CA PRO A 313 -16.07 -16.33 -14.35
C PRO A 313 -16.72 -15.29 -15.28
N GLY A 314 -18.05 -15.18 -15.29
CA GLY A 314 -18.78 -14.18 -16.08
C GLY A 314 -19.07 -14.55 -17.54
N GLY A 315 -18.60 -15.70 -18.04
CA GLY A 315 -18.94 -16.21 -19.38
C GLY A 315 -18.23 -15.54 -20.57
N ASP A 316 -17.34 -14.57 -20.32
CA ASP A 316 -16.51 -13.95 -21.36
C ASP A 316 -15.26 -14.78 -21.67
N HIS A 317 -15.44 -15.83 -22.48
CA HIS A 317 -14.37 -16.75 -22.86
C HIS A 317 -13.34 -16.10 -23.79
N ALA A 318 -13.78 -15.13 -24.63
CA ALA A 318 -12.89 -14.41 -25.53
C ALA A 318 -11.98 -13.47 -24.75
N GLY A 319 -12.54 -12.65 -23.84
CA GLY A 319 -11.76 -11.77 -22.97
C GLY A 319 -10.81 -12.52 -22.05
N PHE A 320 -11.20 -13.73 -21.60
CA PHE A 320 -10.33 -14.63 -20.85
C PHE A 320 -9.09 -15.03 -21.66
N VAL A 321 -9.24 -15.50 -22.90
CA VAL A 321 -8.09 -15.87 -23.74
C VAL A 321 -7.29 -14.65 -24.19
N ASP A 322 -7.94 -13.53 -24.48
CA ASP A 322 -7.26 -12.27 -24.83
C ASP A 322 -6.38 -11.74 -23.69
N ALA A 323 -6.74 -12.01 -22.43
CA ALA A 323 -5.85 -11.72 -21.30
C ALA A 323 -4.56 -12.55 -21.34
N HIS A 324 -4.64 -13.83 -21.73
CA HIS A 324 -3.48 -14.70 -21.89
C HIS A 324 -2.61 -14.28 -23.10
N VAL A 325 -3.23 -13.84 -24.20
CA VAL A 325 -2.50 -13.29 -25.36
C VAL A 325 -1.79 -11.99 -25.00
N ARG A 326 -2.45 -11.06 -24.29
CA ARG A 326 -1.82 -9.82 -23.78
C ARG A 326 -0.65 -10.12 -22.84
N ARG A 327 -0.76 -11.16 -22.02
CA ARG A 327 0.32 -11.64 -21.16
C ARG A 327 1.52 -12.16 -21.97
N LEU A 328 1.29 -12.98 -22.99
CA LEU A 328 2.35 -13.49 -23.88
C LEU A 328 3.01 -12.35 -24.68
N GLU A 329 2.25 -11.36 -25.15
CA GLU A 329 2.76 -10.13 -25.77
C GLU A 329 3.70 -9.36 -24.83
N ALA A 330 3.38 -9.29 -23.53
CA ALA A 330 4.24 -8.64 -22.53
C ALA A 330 5.55 -9.42 -22.32
N LEU A 331 5.48 -10.74 -22.21
CA LEU A 331 6.65 -11.62 -22.05
C LEU A 331 7.52 -11.72 -23.31
N ARG A 332 6.94 -11.52 -24.50
CA ARG A 332 7.68 -11.46 -25.77
C ARG A 332 8.65 -10.28 -25.79
N ARG A 333 8.23 -9.13 -25.29
CA ARG A 333 9.10 -7.93 -25.17
C ARG A 333 10.28 -8.17 -24.21
N ALA A 334 10.16 -9.16 -23.32
CA ALA A 334 11.22 -9.57 -22.40
C ALA A 334 12.07 -10.76 -22.90
N GLY A 335 11.81 -11.26 -24.12
CA GLY A 335 12.54 -12.40 -24.69
C GLY A 335 12.27 -13.74 -24.01
N ILE A 336 11.14 -13.89 -23.31
CA ILE A 336 10.77 -15.12 -22.59
C ILE A 336 9.93 -16.06 -23.46
N VAL A 337 9.14 -15.49 -24.38
CA VAL A 337 8.32 -16.23 -25.35
C VAL A 337 8.51 -15.65 -26.75
N GLU A 338 8.25 -16.46 -27.77
CA GLU A 338 8.34 -16.05 -29.17
C GLU A 338 6.98 -16.18 -29.85
N ARG A 339 6.58 -15.16 -30.62
CA ARG A 339 5.37 -15.21 -31.43
C ARG A 339 5.72 -15.75 -32.81
N ILE A 340 5.21 -16.92 -33.17
CA ILE A 340 5.37 -17.51 -34.50
C ILE A 340 4.41 -16.81 -35.47
N ASP A 341 3.13 -16.75 -35.09
CA ASP A 341 2.07 -16.02 -35.80
C ASP A 341 0.92 -15.63 -34.84
N ALA A 342 -0.22 -15.22 -35.38
CA ALA A 342 -1.37 -14.77 -34.59
C ALA A 342 -1.95 -15.85 -33.66
N ASP A 343 -1.82 -17.14 -33.98
CA ASP A 343 -2.42 -18.26 -33.25
C ASP A 343 -1.39 -19.25 -32.70
N ARG A 344 -0.09 -18.99 -32.86
CA ARG A 344 0.98 -19.87 -32.38
C ARG A 344 2.06 -19.11 -31.61
N TRP A 345 2.25 -19.51 -30.36
CA TRP A 345 3.26 -18.97 -29.46
C TRP A 345 4.20 -20.06 -29.00
N ARG A 346 5.51 -19.84 -29.14
CA ARG A 346 6.53 -20.76 -28.64
C ARG A 346 6.90 -20.40 -27.21
N ILE A 347 6.80 -21.38 -26.32
CA ILE A 347 7.18 -21.31 -24.92
C ILE A 347 8.15 -22.45 -24.57
N THR A 348 9.09 -22.22 -23.66
CA THR A 348 10.04 -23.23 -23.19
C THR A 348 9.46 -24.05 -22.04
N GLU A 349 10.03 -25.23 -21.74
CA GLU A 349 9.56 -26.06 -20.60
C GLU A 349 9.66 -25.34 -19.25
N ASP A 350 10.63 -24.44 -19.10
CA ASP A 350 10.83 -23.59 -17.93
C ASP A 350 10.05 -22.26 -17.98
N TYR A 351 9.10 -22.11 -18.91
CA TYR A 351 8.30 -20.89 -19.13
C TYR A 351 7.71 -20.33 -17.83
N ALA A 352 7.04 -21.16 -17.03
CA ALA A 352 6.36 -20.71 -15.82
C ALA A 352 7.36 -20.16 -14.78
N LEU A 353 8.53 -20.78 -14.67
CA LEU A 353 9.63 -20.33 -13.80
C LEU A 353 10.24 -19.02 -14.31
N ARG A 354 10.49 -18.89 -15.61
CA ARG A 354 11.06 -17.67 -16.21
C ARG A 354 10.08 -16.50 -16.19
N ALA A 355 8.79 -16.77 -16.39
CA ALA A 355 7.72 -15.79 -16.27
C ALA A 355 7.59 -15.29 -14.83
N ALA A 356 7.64 -16.19 -13.84
CA ALA A 356 7.66 -15.83 -12.41
C ALA A 356 8.89 -15.00 -12.03
N ALA A 357 10.08 -15.39 -12.51
CA ALA A 357 11.32 -14.66 -12.27
C ALA A 357 11.31 -13.26 -12.93
N HIS A 358 10.73 -13.14 -14.12
CA HIS A 358 10.58 -11.86 -14.81
C HIS A 358 9.60 -10.92 -14.10
N ASP A 359 8.49 -11.46 -13.60
CA ASP A 359 7.53 -10.70 -12.82
C ASP A 359 8.14 -10.26 -11.47
N ALA A 360 8.90 -11.14 -10.82
CA ALA A 360 9.66 -10.81 -9.61
C ALA A 360 10.70 -9.70 -9.84
N GLY A 361 11.16 -9.52 -11.08
CA GLY A 361 12.05 -8.42 -11.48
C GLY A 361 11.33 -7.09 -11.74
N ARG A 362 10.04 -7.10 -12.11
CA ARG A 362 9.30 -5.92 -12.56
C ARG A 362 8.22 -5.41 -11.60
N ASN A 363 7.64 -6.26 -10.75
CA ASN A 363 6.58 -5.86 -9.84
C ASN A 363 6.66 -6.65 -8.52
N ARG A 364 7.53 -6.18 -7.62
CA ARG A 364 7.83 -6.83 -6.32
C ARG A 364 6.76 -6.53 -5.27
N GLN A 365 5.51 -6.88 -5.53
CA GLN A 365 4.47 -6.72 -4.51
C GLN A 365 4.71 -7.77 -3.40
N ALA A 366 5.01 -7.29 -2.20
CA ALA A 366 5.21 -8.14 -1.05
C ALA A 366 3.95 -8.96 -0.75
N THR A 367 4.13 -10.16 -0.21
CA THR A 367 3.02 -10.87 0.42
C THR A 367 2.66 -10.17 1.71
N VAL A 368 1.37 -9.95 1.96
CA VAL A 368 0.90 -9.38 3.22
C VAL A 368 -0.18 -10.27 3.81
N ARG A 369 0.02 -10.67 5.06
CA ARG A 369 -0.92 -11.51 5.80
C ARG A 369 -1.27 -10.86 7.13
N VAL A 370 -2.56 -10.67 7.37
CA VAL A 370 -3.05 -10.22 8.68
C VAL A 370 -3.01 -11.39 9.66
N LEU A 371 -2.10 -11.34 10.62
CA LEU A 371 -2.00 -12.34 11.68
C LEU A 371 -3.04 -12.11 12.78
N SER A 372 -3.30 -10.83 13.09
CA SER A 372 -4.33 -10.42 14.02
C SER A 372 -4.84 -9.02 13.65
N ALA A 373 -6.15 -8.88 13.45
CA ALA A 373 -6.74 -7.55 13.30
C ALA A 373 -6.75 -6.76 14.62
N MET A 374 -6.56 -7.45 15.75
CA MET A 374 -6.66 -6.92 17.11
C MET A 374 -5.31 -6.40 17.61
N ALA A 375 -5.32 -5.21 18.22
CA ALA A 375 -4.14 -4.60 18.84
C ALA A 375 -3.56 -5.48 19.97
N LEU A 376 -2.24 -5.37 20.16
CA LEU A 376 -1.47 -6.21 21.10
C LEU A 376 -2.02 -6.16 22.54
N ASP A 377 -2.36 -4.96 23.03
CA ASP A 377 -2.86 -4.75 24.40
C ASP A 377 -4.19 -5.50 24.63
N LYS A 378 -5.07 -5.50 23.63
CA LYS A 378 -6.37 -6.17 23.70
C LYS A 378 -6.26 -7.68 23.70
N GLN A 379 -5.17 -8.24 23.15
CA GLN A 379 -4.97 -9.69 23.12
C GLN A 379 -4.62 -10.27 24.50
N ILE A 380 -4.02 -9.49 25.40
CA ILE A 380 -3.54 -9.98 26.71
C ILE A 380 -4.69 -10.58 27.53
N GLY A 381 -5.83 -9.86 27.60
CA GLY A 381 -7.02 -10.26 28.35
C GLY A 381 -8.14 -10.86 27.50
N ALA A 382 -7.91 -11.17 26.22
CA ALA A 382 -8.97 -11.66 25.34
C ALA A 382 -9.41 -13.08 25.73
N ASP A 383 -10.72 -13.32 25.79
CA ASP A 383 -11.27 -14.66 26.08
C ASP A 383 -11.01 -15.67 24.95
N GLY A 384 -10.85 -15.18 23.73
CA GLY A 384 -10.64 -15.97 22.52
C GLY A 384 -9.18 -16.29 22.24
N ALA A 385 -8.94 -17.14 21.24
CA ALA A 385 -7.60 -17.50 20.79
C ALA A 385 -6.96 -16.30 20.08
N THR A 386 -5.74 -15.93 20.45
CA THR A 386 -5.05 -14.75 19.91
C THR A 386 -3.74 -15.12 19.22
N TRP A 387 -3.10 -14.14 18.57
CA TRP A 387 -1.77 -14.31 18.03
C TRP A 387 -0.73 -14.58 19.12
N LEU A 388 -0.89 -13.99 20.32
CA LEU A 388 -0.06 -14.30 21.48
C LEU A 388 -0.11 -15.78 21.86
N ASP A 389 -1.27 -16.41 21.78
CA ASP A 389 -1.44 -17.84 22.12
C ASP A 389 -0.71 -18.74 21.12
N GLN A 390 -0.80 -18.43 19.83
CA GLN A 390 -0.05 -19.12 18.79
C GLN A 390 1.47 -18.98 19.02
N ARG A 391 1.92 -17.80 19.44
CA ARG A 391 3.33 -17.51 19.72
C ARG A 391 3.84 -18.21 20.97
N LEU A 392 3.03 -18.28 22.04
CA LEU A 392 3.35 -19.03 23.25
C LEU A 392 3.54 -20.52 22.96
N LEU A 393 2.72 -21.09 22.07
CA LEU A 393 2.79 -22.50 21.69
C LEU A 393 3.98 -22.85 20.77
N ARG A 394 4.49 -21.91 19.98
CA ARG A 394 5.71 -22.11 19.17
C ARG A 394 6.97 -22.21 20.02
N GLY A 395 6.99 -21.62 21.22
CA GLY A 395 8.09 -21.70 22.18
C GLY A 395 9.35 -20.88 21.82
N ASP A 396 9.62 -20.64 20.54
CA ASP A 396 10.75 -19.82 20.08
C ASP A 396 10.45 -18.32 20.12
N ARG A 397 11.35 -17.56 20.76
CA ARG A 397 11.33 -16.10 20.92
C ARG A 397 12.61 -15.43 20.39
N SER A 398 13.50 -16.19 19.73
CA SER A 398 14.82 -15.71 19.28
C SER A 398 14.74 -14.56 18.26
N ASP A 399 13.66 -14.52 17.50
CA ASP A 399 13.31 -13.50 16.50
C ASP A 399 12.64 -12.25 17.10
N ILE A 400 12.28 -12.25 18.39
CA ILE A 400 11.69 -11.10 19.06
C ILE A 400 12.82 -10.31 19.72
N ALA A 401 13.00 -9.03 19.39
CA ALA A 401 14.00 -8.14 19.98
C ALA A 401 13.66 -7.68 21.40
N SER A 402 14.67 -7.19 22.13
CA SER A 402 14.56 -6.64 23.50
C SER A 402 14.22 -5.15 23.54
N SER A 403 14.00 -4.54 22.39
CA SER A 403 13.69 -3.14 22.19
C SER A 403 12.45 -3.00 21.30
N GLY A 404 11.95 -1.76 21.17
CA GLY A 404 10.82 -1.45 20.29
C GLY A 404 9.57 -2.28 20.57
N PHE A 405 8.82 -2.60 19.50
CA PHE A 405 7.67 -3.49 19.58
C PHE A 405 8.03 -4.92 20.01
N GLY A 406 9.25 -5.40 19.73
CA GLY A 406 9.74 -6.68 20.23
C GLY A 406 9.65 -6.80 21.76
N ARG A 407 10.08 -5.76 22.49
CA ARG A 407 9.94 -5.71 23.95
C ARG A 407 8.48 -5.75 24.39
N GLU A 408 7.63 -4.91 23.77
CA GLU A 408 6.19 -4.88 24.06
C GLU A 408 5.55 -6.26 23.88
N VAL A 409 5.93 -6.99 22.82
CA VAL A 409 5.45 -8.35 22.57
C VAL A 409 5.92 -9.33 23.65
N ARG A 410 7.18 -9.25 24.11
CA ARG A 410 7.67 -10.13 25.19
C ARG A 410 6.90 -9.90 26.48
N ASP A 411 6.69 -8.63 26.85
CA ASP A 411 5.93 -8.24 28.03
C ASP A 411 4.47 -8.74 27.92
N ALA A 412 3.85 -8.56 26.74
CA ALA A 412 2.50 -9.04 26.47
C ALA A 412 2.39 -10.57 26.51
N LEU A 413 3.39 -11.30 26.02
CA LEU A 413 3.43 -12.77 26.11
C LEU A 413 3.55 -13.25 27.56
N ASP A 414 4.31 -12.54 28.39
CA ASP A 414 4.46 -12.86 29.80
C ASP A 414 3.15 -12.59 30.56
N GLN A 415 2.51 -11.45 30.32
CA GLN A 415 1.18 -11.14 30.88
C GLN A 415 0.10 -12.11 30.40
N ARG A 416 0.11 -12.49 29.11
CA ARG A 416 -0.83 -13.47 28.55
C ARG A 416 -0.64 -14.86 29.16
N ARG A 417 0.61 -15.24 29.47
CA ARG A 417 0.91 -16.48 30.19
C ARG A 417 0.29 -16.46 31.59
N ASP A 418 0.45 -15.36 32.32
CA ASP A 418 -0.12 -15.22 33.66
C ASP A 418 -1.66 -15.21 33.61
N HIS A 419 -2.26 -14.62 32.59
CA HIS A 419 -3.69 -14.72 32.32
C HIS A 419 -4.16 -16.17 32.12
N HIS A 420 -3.41 -16.99 31.37
CA HIS A 420 -3.72 -18.42 31.21
C HIS A 420 -3.56 -19.24 32.50
N LEU A 421 -2.58 -18.90 33.33
CA LEU A 421 -2.42 -19.50 34.66
C LEU A 421 -3.62 -19.17 35.56
N ALA A 422 -4.06 -17.90 35.57
CA ALA A 422 -5.19 -17.44 36.38
C ALA A 422 -6.53 -18.05 35.92
N SER A 423 -6.72 -18.24 34.61
CA SER A 423 -7.94 -18.83 34.03
C SER A 423 -7.95 -20.36 34.02
N GLY A 424 -6.87 -21.02 34.47
CA GLY A 424 -6.76 -22.49 34.48
C GLY A 424 -6.57 -23.11 33.08
N ASP A 425 -6.19 -22.29 32.10
CA ASP A 425 -5.86 -22.70 30.73
C ASP A 425 -4.36 -23.09 30.60
N ALA A 426 -3.56 -22.79 31.62
CA ALA A 426 -2.19 -23.28 31.79
C ALA A 426 -1.91 -23.70 33.24
N THR A 427 -0.90 -24.55 33.44
CA THR A 427 -0.37 -24.92 34.76
C THR A 427 1.14 -24.75 34.80
N ARG A 428 1.66 -24.38 35.98
CA ARG A 428 3.11 -24.22 36.20
C ARG A 428 3.69 -25.52 36.74
N GLN A 429 4.70 -26.06 36.06
CA GLN A 429 5.51 -27.19 36.51
C GLN A 429 6.98 -26.74 36.62
N GLY A 430 7.37 -26.31 37.83
CA GLY A 430 8.68 -25.69 38.06
C GLY A 430 8.87 -24.43 37.23
N ALA A 431 9.94 -24.40 36.42
CA ALA A 431 10.23 -23.28 35.51
C ALA A 431 9.42 -23.31 34.20
N ARG A 432 8.75 -24.43 33.88
CA ARG A 432 7.98 -24.59 32.64
C ARG A 432 6.50 -24.30 32.88
N VAL A 433 5.84 -23.73 31.88
CA VAL A 433 4.40 -23.57 31.86
C VAL A 433 3.83 -24.50 30.80
N LEU A 434 2.88 -25.34 31.21
CA LEU A 434 2.19 -26.28 30.34
C LEU A 434 0.80 -25.73 30.02
N TYR A 435 0.54 -25.55 28.73
CA TYR A 435 -0.76 -25.14 28.25
C TYR A 435 -1.68 -26.35 28.06
N ARG A 436 -2.99 -26.12 28.15
CA ARG A 436 -4.00 -27.11 27.78
C ARG A 436 -3.77 -27.63 26.36
N ARG A 437 -3.88 -28.96 26.15
CA ARG A 437 -3.61 -29.62 24.84
C ARG A 437 -4.40 -29.02 23.67
N ASN A 438 -5.63 -28.56 23.91
CA ASN A 438 -6.51 -27.94 22.91
C ASN A 438 -6.76 -26.45 23.21
N LEU A 439 -5.75 -25.72 23.71
CA LEU A 439 -5.89 -24.33 24.16
C LEU A 439 -6.61 -23.45 23.13
N LEU A 440 -6.12 -23.40 21.88
CA LEU A 440 -6.67 -22.51 20.85
C LEU A 440 -8.14 -22.84 20.53
N ALA A 441 -8.49 -24.12 20.42
CA ALA A 441 -9.88 -24.53 20.19
C ALA A 441 -10.77 -24.15 21.38
N THR A 442 -10.27 -24.37 22.61
CA THR A 442 -11.02 -24.09 23.84
C THR A 442 -11.31 -22.60 24.00
N LEU A 443 -10.32 -21.74 23.76
CA LEU A 443 -10.50 -20.28 23.83
C LEU A 443 -11.46 -19.80 22.75
N ARG A 444 -11.32 -20.30 21.52
CA ARG A 444 -12.24 -19.96 20.42
C ARG A 444 -13.67 -20.36 20.72
N ASP A 445 -13.90 -21.57 21.21
CA ASP A 445 -15.25 -22.06 21.48
C ASP A 445 -15.89 -21.25 22.63
N ARG A 446 -15.10 -20.85 23.64
CA ARG A 446 -15.53 -19.95 24.72
C ARG A 446 -15.92 -18.57 24.19
N GLU A 447 -15.10 -17.99 23.31
CA GLU A 447 -15.41 -16.70 22.66
C GLU A 447 -16.68 -16.78 21.80
N LEU A 448 -16.80 -17.81 20.96
CA LEU A 448 -17.98 -18.00 20.11
C LEU A 448 -19.25 -18.22 20.91
N ALA A 449 -19.20 -18.97 22.01
CA ALA A 449 -20.35 -19.14 22.89
C ALA A 449 -20.81 -17.80 23.50
N ARG A 450 -19.87 -16.99 24.01
CA ARG A 450 -20.18 -15.68 24.59
C ARG A 450 -20.71 -14.69 23.56
N VAL A 451 -20.03 -14.57 22.42
CA VAL A 451 -20.41 -13.65 21.34
C VAL A 451 -21.73 -14.08 20.71
N GLY A 452 -21.91 -15.38 20.47
CA GLY A 452 -23.13 -15.97 19.95
C GLY A 452 -24.33 -15.72 20.84
N ALA A 453 -24.22 -15.95 22.16
CA ALA A 453 -25.29 -15.62 23.11
C ALA A 453 -25.67 -14.12 23.06
N SER A 454 -24.69 -13.24 23.03
CA SER A 454 -24.91 -11.80 22.94
C SER A 454 -25.55 -11.36 21.60
N LEU A 455 -25.19 -12.01 20.49
CA LEU A 455 -25.85 -11.76 19.20
C LEU A 455 -27.28 -12.30 19.16
N ALA A 456 -27.54 -13.44 19.82
CA ALA A 456 -28.86 -14.04 19.88
C ALA A 456 -29.88 -13.11 20.56
N GLU A 457 -29.49 -12.49 21.68
CA GLU A 457 -30.29 -11.49 22.37
C GLU A 457 -30.61 -10.28 21.47
N ARG A 458 -29.62 -9.78 20.71
CA ARG A 458 -29.82 -8.60 19.83
C ARG A 458 -30.64 -8.90 18.58
N LYS A 459 -30.49 -10.09 17.99
CA LYS A 459 -31.13 -10.46 16.73
C LYS A 459 -32.48 -11.15 16.90
N GLY A 460 -32.79 -11.68 18.09
CA GLY A 460 -33.97 -12.51 18.30
C GLY A 460 -33.88 -13.87 17.58
N LEU A 461 -32.67 -14.34 17.27
CA LEU A 461 -32.40 -15.62 16.61
C LEU A 461 -31.59 -16.52 17.56
N ALA A 462 -31.86 -17.82 17.57
CA ALA A 462 -31.09 -18.75 18.40
C ALA A 462 -29.66 -18.91 17.87
N PHE A 463 -28.64 -18.83 18.73
CA PHE A 463 -27.27 -19.14 18.34
C PHE A 463 -27.03 -20.65 18.37
N ARG A 464 -26.55 -21.22 17.26
CA ARG A 464 -26.15 -22.62 17.16
C ARG A 464 -24.67 -22.74 16.84
N PRO A 465 -23.84 -23.30 17.74
CA PRO A 465 -22.41 -23.49 17.49
C PRO A 465 -22.18 -24.54 16.39
N ALA A 466 -21.21 -24.30 15.52
CA ALA A 466 -20.80 -25.27 14.51
C ALA A 466 -19.71 -26.18 15.06
N ALA A 467 -20.04 -27.46 15.24
CA ALA A 467 -19.05 -28.49 15.56
C ALA A 467 -18.16 -28.79 14.35
N ASP A 468 -16.97 -29.34 14.60
CA ASP A 468 -16.13 -29.86 13.53
C ASP A 468 -16.84 -31.00 12.80
N GLY A 469 -16.79 -31.02 11.46
CA GLY A 469 -17.55 -31.94 10.62
C GLY A 469 -19.03 -31.55 10.40
N ALA A 470 -19.52 -30.48 11.01
CA ALA A 470 -20.90 -30.03 10.79
C ALA A 470 -21.08 -29.41 9.39
N ARG A 471 -22.19 -29.76 8.74
CA ARG A 471 -22.67 -29.07 7.53
C ARG A 471 -23.51 -27.87 7.94
N VAL A 472 -23.15 -26.70 7.43
CA VAL A 472 -23.83 -25.43 7.69
C VAL A 472 -24.47 -24.95 6.40
N SER A 473 -25.71 -24.51 6.47
CA SER A 473 -26.45 -23.94 5.33
C SER A 473 -27.31 -22.78 5.80
N GLY A 474 -27.40 -21.72 5.00
CA GLY A 474 -28.20 -20.54 5.33
C GLY A 474 -27.80 -19.34 4.48
N THR A 475 -28.33 -18.17 4.78
CA THR A 475 -27.98 -16.92 4.10
C THR A 475 -26.74 -16.30 4.75
N PHE A 476 -25.73 -15.96 3.96
CA PHE A 476 -24.56 -15.23 4.46
C PHE A 476 -24.93 -13.76 4.63
N THR A 477 -25.02 -13.27 5.87
CA THR A 477 -25.53 -11.92 6.17
C THR A 477 -24.45 -10.92 6.60
N GLY A 478 -23.23 -11.38 6.86
CA GLY A 478 -22.11 -10.49 7.17
C GLY A 478 -20.96 -11.18 7.88
N THR A 479 -19.98 -10.41 8.32
CA THR A 479 -18.76 -10.91 8.98
C THR A 479 -18.51 -10.26 10.32
N LEU A 480 -17.91 -11.00 11.24
CA LEU A 480 -17.47 -10.55 12.56
C LEU A 480 -15.96 -10.72 12.68
N HIS A 481 -15.27 -9.72 13.24
CA HIS A 481 -13.85 -9.81 13.57
C HIS A 481 -13.71 -10.06 15.07
N LEU A 482 -13.24 -11.24 15.44
CA LEU A 482 -13.06 -11.70 16.82
C LEU A 482 -11.57 -11.88 17.13
N ALA A 483 -11.23 -12.15 18.40
CA ALA A 483 -9.85 -12.51 18.78
C ALA A 483 -9.37 -13.71 17.96
N SER A 484 -10.23 -14.72 17.85
CA SER A 484 -9.96 -15.98 17.15
C SER A 484 -9.98 -15.88 15.62
N GLY A 485 -10.11 -14.67 15.07
CA GLY A 485 -10.10 -14.41 13.62
C GLY A 485 -11.43 -13.90 13.08
N LYS A 486 -11.57 -13.91 11.75
CA LYS A 486 -12.77 -13.45 11.03
C LYS A 486 -13.77 -14.61 10.88
N PHE A 487 -15.02 -14.36 11.21
CA PHE A 487 -16.12 -15.33 11.13
C PHE A 487 -17.22 -14.81 10.21
N ALA A 488 -17.81 -15.72 9.44
CA ALA A 488 -19.01 -15.48 8.65
C ALA A 488 -20.26 -15.78 9.48
N LEU A 489 -21.23 -14.87 9.41
CA LEU A 489 -22.56 -15.02 9.99
C LEU A 489 -23.48 -15.66 8.96
N VAL A 490 -23.95 -16.87 9.26
CA VAL A 490 -24.88 -17.63 8.42
C VAL A 490 -26.22 -17.75 9.13
N GLU A 491 -27.24 -17.10 8.61
CA GLU A 491 -28.58 -17.04 9.20
C GLU A 491 -29.54 -18.02 8.52
N GLN A 492 -30.39 -18.63 9.33
CA GLN A 492 -31.55 -19.40 8.93
C GLN A 492 -32.82 -18.76 9.53
N SER A 493 -33.99 -19.34 9.27
CA SER A 493 -35.28 -18.75 9.65
C SER A 493 -35.45 -18.49 11.16
N GLN A 494 -34.79 -19.26 12.03
CA GLN A 494 -34.92 -19.16 13.50
C GLN A 494 -33.59 -19.26 14.25
N GLU A 495 -32.49 -19.53 13.55
CA GLU A 495 -31.17 -19.72 14.14
C GLU A 495 -30.09 -19.08 13.28
N PHE A 496 -28.92 -18.85 13.88
CA PHE A 496 -27.73 -18.46 13.14
C PHE A 496 -26.50 -19.20 13.67
N THR A 497 -25.50 -19.28 12.81
CA THR A 497 -24.23 -19.94 13.09
C THR A 497 -23.08 -19.04 12.70
N LEU A 498 -22.02 -19.08 13.52
CA LEU A 498 -20.74 -18.44 13.22
C LEU A 498 -19.77 -19.51 12.74
N VAL A 499 -19.21 -19.31 11.55
CA VAL A 499 -18.22 -20.22 10.95
C VAL A 499 -16.97 -19.44 10.52
N PRO A 500 -15.78 -20.07 10.50
CA PRO A 500 -14.57 -19.42 10.00
C PRO A 500 -14.79 -18.81 8.62
N TRP A 501 -14.38 -17.57 8.39
CA TRP A 501 -14.56 -16.90 7.11
C TRP A 501 -13.49 -17.31 6.10
N ARG A 502 -13.84 -17.29 4.80
CA ARG A 502 -12.91 -17.42 3.68
C ARG A 502 -13.29 -16.43 2.57
N PRO A 503 -12.34 -15.84 1.83
CA PRO A 503 -12.65 -14.82 0.82
C PRO A 503 -13.66 -15.24 -0.26
N VAL A 504 -13.70 -16.55 -0.58
CA VAL A 504 -14.58 -17.11 -1.63
C VAL A 504 -16.08 -16.82 -1.42
N ILE A 505 -16.52 -16.49 -0.20
CA ILE A 505 -17.92 -16.15 0.08
C ILE A 505 -18.25 -14.66 0.02
N ASP A 506 -17.27 -13.76 -0.14
CA ASP A 506 -17.56 -12.31 -0.18
C ASP A 506 -18.58 -11.93 -1.28
N PRO A 507 -18.51 -12.49 -2.50
CA PRO A 507 -19.52 -12.23 -3.54
C PRO A 507 -20.92 -12.79 -3.22
N GLN A 508 -21.05 -13.59 -2.15
CA GLN A 508 -22.29 -14.27 -1.77
C GLN A 508 -23.03 -13.55 -0.64
N LEU A 509 -22.65 -12.32 -0.30
CA LEU A 509 -23.36 -11.53 0.71
C LEU A 509 -24.85 -11.39 0.33
N GLY A 510 -25.73 -11.73 1.26
CA GLY A 510 -27.18 -11.79 1.06
C GLY A 510 -27.68 -13.03 0.32
N ARG A 511 -26.81 -13.96 -0.07
CA ARG A 511 -27.19 -15.20 -0.79
C ARG A 511 -27.08 -16.43 0.10
N LYS A 512 -27.78 -17.50 -0.31
CA LYS A 512 -27.68 -18.81 0.35
C LYS A 512 -26.32 -19.46 0.06
N VAL A 513 -25.69 -19.93 1.12
CA VAL A 513 -24.41 -20.65 1.10
C VAL A 513 -24.54 -21.96 1.86
N THR A 514 -23.75 -22.95 1.46
CA THR A 514 -23.63 -24.23 2.16
C THR A 514 -22.16 -24.57 2.30
N GLY A 515 -21.74 -25.13 3.42
CA GLY A 515 -20.35 -25.51 3.66
C GLY A 515 -20.19 -26.59 4.72
N LEU A 516 -19.00 -27.19 4.77
CA LEU A 516 -18.61 -28.19 5.76
C LEU A 516 -17.49 -27.64 6.63
N VAL A 517 -17.69 -27.58 7.95
CA VAL A 517 -16.65 -27.15 8.90
C VAL A 517 -15.63 -28.28 9.08
N LYS A 518 -14.34 -27.96 8.97
CA LYS A 518 -13.24 -28.95 9.12
C LYS A 518 -11.98 -28.31 9.67
N GLY A 519 -11.44 -28.85 10.76
CA GLY A 519 -10.17 -28.44 11.37
C GLY A 519 -10.12 -26.96 11.73
N GLY A 520 -11.26 -26.36 12.08
CA GLY A 520 -11.34 -24.92 12.34
C GLY A 520 -11.30 -24.02 11.11
N SER A 521 -11.51 -24.58 9.92
CA SER A 521 -11.82 -23.87 8.68
C SER A 521 -13.19 -24.31 8.14
N ILE A 522 -13.59 -23.80 6.98
CA ILE A 522 -14.79 -24.23 6.27
C ILE A 522 -14.51 -24.48 4.79
N ALA A 523 -15.06 -25.56 4.26
CA ALA A 523 -15.09 -25.85 2.82
C ALA A 523 -16.47 -25.46 2.27
N TRP A 524 -16.55 -24.35 1.54
CA TRP A 524 -17.79 -23.87 0.94
C TRP A 524 -18.15 -24.66 -0.32
N GLN A 525 -19.42 -25.00 -0.46
CA GLN A 525 -20.05 -25.64 -1.63
C GLN A 525 -20.98 -24.61 -2.27
N LEU A 526 -20.45 -23.80 -3.17
CA LEU A 526 -21.21 -22.78 -3.88
C LEU A 526 -21.89 -23.44 -5.10
N GLY A 527 -23.21 -23.66 -5.01
CA GLY A 527 -23.98 -24.28 -6.09
C GLY A 527 -24.24 -23.30 -7.24
N ARG A 528 -24.04 -23.74 -8.49
CA ARG A 528 -24.66 -23.12 -9.67
C ARG A 528 -26.17 -23.14 -9.47
N GLY A 529 -26.84 -21.99 -9.59
CA GLY A 529 -28.29 -21.95 -9.71
C GLY A 529 -28.71 -22.84 -10.87
N LYS A 530 -29.46 -23.91 -10.57
CA LYS A 530 -30.30 -24.56 -11.58
C LYS A 530 -31.51 -23.64 -11.74
N ASP A 531 -31.47 -22.77 -12.74
CA ASP A 531 -32.73 -22.32 -13.35
C ASP A 531 -33.29 -23.53 -14.10
N LEU A 532 -34.27 -24.16 -13.47
CA LEU A 532 -35.19 -25.06 -14.17
C LEU A 532 -36.04 -24.15 -15.05
N GLY A 533 -35.79 -24.21 -16.36
CA GLY A 533 -36.68 -23.64 -17.36
C GLY A 533 -38.07 -24.23 -17.21
N VAL A 534 -39.06 -23.34 -17.19
CA VAL A 534 -40.44 -23.60 -17.59
C VAL A 534 -40.72 -22.69 -18.77
#